data_AF-A0A2S9FMR1-F1
#
_entry.id   AF-A0A2S9FMR1-F1
#
_cell.length_a   1.000
_cell.length_b   1.000
_cell.length_c   1.000
_cell.angle_alpha   90.00
_cell.angle_beta   90.00
_cell.angle_gamma   90.00
#
_symmetry.space_group_name_H-M   'P 1'
#
loop_
_entity.id
_entity.type
_entity.pdbx_description
1 polymer ?
#
loop_
_entity_poly.entity_id
_entity_poly.type
_entity_poly.pdbx_seq_one_letter_code
_entity_poly.pdbx_strand_id
1 'polypeptide(L)'
;AFWNAIRHARPLAVGLNCALGAPEMRPYIAEMARISDTFVSCYPNAGLPNAFGEYDESPESQAVYIADFAEAGLVNLVGGCCGTAPPHIAEIAKVVEGKRPRQLPEIPVATRLSGLEPLNITEDSLFVNIGERTNI
;
A
#
# COMPACT_ATOMS: atom_id res chain seq x y z
N ALA A 1 -1.74 2.39 11.59
CA ALA A 1 -2.96 1.86 12.22
C ALA A 1 -3.45 0.63 11.48
N PHE A 2 -3.88 0.78 10.21
CA PHE A 2 -4.46 -0.30 9.42
C PHE A 2 -3.72 -1.65 9.48
N TRP A 3 -2.41 -1.68 9.22
CA TRP A 3 -1.66 -2.95 9.29
C TRP A 3 -1.71 -3.62 10.67
N ASN A 4 -1.50 -2.86 11.76
CA ASN A 4 -1.62 -3.37 13.13
C ASN A 4 -3.00 -3.97 13.39
N ALA A 5 -4.06 -3.39 12.83
CA ALA A 5 -5.43 -3.86 13.03
C ALA A 5 -5.70 -5.20 12.34
N ILE A 6 -5.08 -5.49 11.18
CA ILE A 6 -5.42 -6.68 10.37
C ILE A 6 -4.33 -7.75 10.34
N ARG A 7 -3.10 -7.45 10.77
CA ARG A 7 -1.94 -8.37 10.67
C ARG A 7 -2.21 -9.74 11.30
N HIS A 8 -2.98 -9.79 12.38
CA HIS A 8 -3.32 -11.03 13.09
C HIS A 8 -4.03 -12.08 12.21
N ALA A 9 -4.68 -11.66 11.12
CA ALA A 9 -5.29 -12.56 10.15
C ALA A 9 -4.26 -13.36 9.33
N ARG A 10 -2.97 -13.00 9.40
CA ARG A 10 -1.87 -13.59 8.62
C ARG A 10 -2.17 -13.62 7.11
N PRO A 11 -2.53 -12.48 6.50
CA PRO A 11 -2.83 -12.45 5.08
C PRO A 11 -1.58 -12.72 4.24
N LEU A 12 -1.76 -13.40 3.10
CA LEU A 12 -0.69 -13.62 2.13
C LEU A 12 -0.20 -12.30 1.51
N ALA A 13 -1.10 -11.32 1.36
CA ALA A 13 -0.77 -10.00 0.86
C ALA A 13 -1.67 -8.93 1.49
N VAL A 14 -1.18 -7.70 1.55
CA VAL A 14 -1.93 -6.50 1.95
C VAL A 14 -1.69 -5.40 0.93
N GLY A 15 -2.65 -4.50 0.73
CA GLY A 15 -2.46 -3.47 -0.27
C GLY A 15 -3.54 -2.42 -0.27
N LEU A 16 -3.46 -1.54 -1.26
CA LEU A 16 -4.40 -0.47 -1.51
C LEU A 16 -4.91 -0.54 -2.94
N ASN A 17 -6.17 -0.18 -3.13
CA ASN A 17 -6.80 -0.04 -4.43
C ASN A 17 -7.77 1.15 -4.43
N CYS A 18 -8.08 1.66 -5.61
CA CYS A 18 -9.05 2.73 -5.82
C CYS A 18 -8.66 4.05 -5.11
N ALA A 19 -9.63 4.97 -5.02
CA ALA A 19 -9.60 6.33 -4.45
C ALA A 19 -8.59 7.31 -5.08
N LEU A 20 -7.39 6.84 -5.41
CA LEU A 20 -6.24 7.63 -5.83
C LEU A 20 -5.67 7.09 -7.15
N GLY A 21 -5.04 7.98 -7.91
CA GLY A 21 -4.13 7.60 -8.98
C GLY A 21 -2.82 7.07 -8.41
N ALA A 22 -1.94 6.58 -9.30
CA ALA A 22 -0.64 6.06 -8.87
C ALA A 22 0.21 7.13 -8.14
N PRO A 23 0.38 8.36 -8.66
CA PRO A 23 1.24 9.36 -8.01
C PRO A 23 0.84 9.65 -6.55
N GLU A 24 -0.46 9.79 -6.28
CA GLU A 24 -0.98 10.09 -4.95
C GLU A 24 -0.91 8.87 -4.02
N MET A 25 -1.03 7.65 -4.57
CA MET A 25 -0.98 6.41 -3.79
C MET A 25 0.44 6.04 -3.35
N ARG A 26 1.47 6.52 -4.06
CA ARG A 26 2.88 6.19 -3.82
C ARG A 26 3.35 6.32 -2.35
N PRO A 27 3.15 7.45 -1.63
CA PRO A 27 3.61 7.56 -0.24
C PRO A 27 2.96 6.52 0.69
N TYR A 28 1.70 6.16 0.45
CA TYR A 28 1.00 5.16 1.26
C TYR A 28 1.50 3.75 1.00
N ILE A 29 1.83 3.44 -0.26
CA ILE A 29 2.44 2.16 -0.65
C ILE A 29 3.86 2.06 -0.11
N ALA A 30 4.64 3.15 -0.12
CA ALA A 30 5.97 3.18 0.49
C ALA A 30 5.91 2.91 2.00
N GLU A 31 4.94 3.49 2.71
CA GLU A 31 4.75 3.22 4.14
C GLU A 31 4.25 1.78 4.38
N MET A 32 3.28 1.30 3.58
CA MET A 32 2.80 -0.08 3.66
C MET A 32 3.95 -1.06 3.47
N ALA A 33 4.77 -0.84 2.44
CA ALA A 33 5.98 -1.60 2.18
C ALA A 33 6.84 -1.64 3.44
N ARG A 34 7.21 -0.48 3.99
CA ARG A 34 8.08 -0.40 5.17
C ARG A 34 7.59 -1.21 6.39
N ILE A 35 6.28 -1.24 6.65
CA ILE A 35 5.73 -1.80 7.90
C ILE A 35 5.15 -3.21 7.78
N SER A 36 4.89 -3.70 6.57
CA SER A 36 4.25 -5.01 6.36
C SER A 36 5.28 -6.12 6.18
N ASP A 37 5.15 -7.16 7.00
CA ASP A 37 5.91 -8.41 6.93
C ASP A 37 5.23 -9.44 6.01
N THR A 38 4.47 -8.97 5.03
CA THR A 38 3.78 -9.78 4.01
C THR A 38 3.85 -9.08 2.65
N PHE A 39 3.39 -9.74 1.59
CA PHE A 39 3.46 -9.18 0.25
C PHE A 39 2.59 -7.93 0.11
N VAL A 40 3.05 -6.95 -0.69
CA VAL A 40 2.32 -5.71 -0.94
C VAL A 40 1.70 -5.68 -2.31
N SER A 41 0.41 -5.33 -2.40
CA SER A 41 -0.29 -5.12 -3.67
C SER A 41 -0.71 -3.67 -3.88
N CYS A 42 -0.70 -3.19 -5.13
CA CYS A 42 -1.14 -1.84 -5.49
C CYS A 42 -1.98 -1.86 -6.77
N TYR A 43 -3.22 -1.36 -6.71
CA TYR A 43 -4.15 -1.25 -7.84
C TYR A 43 -4.75 0.17 -7.90
N PRO A 44 -4.00 1.19 -8.36
CA PRO A 44 -4.50 2.56 -8.42
C PRO A 44 -5.57 2.71 -9.51
N ASN A 45 -6.33 3.80 -9.45
CA ASN A 45 -7.14 4.23 -10.59
C ASN A 45 -6.25 4.71 -11.74
N ALA A 46 -6.82 4.81 -12.95
CA ALA A 46 -6.18 5.47 -14.09
C ALA A 46 -6.26 7.01 -13.90
N GLY A 47 -5.49 7.52 -12.95
CA GLY A 47 -5.55 8.90 -12.47
C GLY A 47 -6.73 9.18 -11.53
N LEU A 48 -6.88 10.44 -11.13
CA LEU A 48 -8.05 10.92 -10.41
C LEU A 48 -9.22 11.15 -11.40
N PRO A 49 -10.48 10.93 -10.99
CA PRO A 49 -11.62 11.18 -11.85
C PRO A 49 -11.70 12.68 -12.20
N ASN A 50 -11.99 12.99 -13.46
CA ASN A 50 -12.22 14.35 -13.92
C ASN A 50 -13.61 14.86 -13.47
N ALA A 51 -13.96 16.10 -13.83
CA ALA A 51 -15.24 16.71 -13.45
C ALA A 51 -16.49 15.97 -13.98
N PHE A 52 -16.33 15.09 -14.97
CA PHE A 52 -17.38 14.24 -15.52
C PHE A 52 -17.38 12.83 -14.92
N GLY A 53 -16.45 12.53 -13.99
CA GLY A 53 -16.29 11.22 -13.38
C GLY A 53 -15.52 10.22 -14.26
N GLU A 54 -14.87 10.69 -15.32
CA GLU A 54 -14.10 9.85 -16.24
C GLU A 54 -12.61 9.83 -15.85
N TYR A 55 -11.86 8.87 -16.41
CA TYR A 55 -10.46 8.64 -16.11
C TYR A 55 -9.61 8.83 -17.37
N ASP A 56 -8.79 9.88 -17.37
CA ASP A 56 -8.08 10.34 -18.56
C ASP A 56 -6.64 9.80 -18.67
N GLU A 57 -6.14 9.09 -17.65
CA GLU A 57 -4.76 8.59 -17.66
C GLU A 57 -4.59 7.48 -18.70
N SER A 58 -3.62 7.66 -19.59
CA SER A 58 -3.32 6.68 -20.64
C SER A 58 -2.66 5.40 -20.06
N PRO A 59 -2.77 4.26 -20.79
CA PRO A 59 -2.05 3.04 -20.47
C PRO A 59 -0.56 3.22 -20.18
N GLU A 60 0.13 4.00 -21.01
CA GLU A 60 1.57 4.24 -20.93
C GLU A 60 1.92 5.09 -19.72
N SER A 61 1.11 6.13 -19.44
CA SER A 61 1.29 7.00 -18.28
C SER A 61 1.15 6.22 -16.97
N GLN A 62 0.07 5.44 -16.83
CA GLN A 62 -0.14 4.62 -15.65
C GLN A 62 1.00 3.60 -15.47
N ALA A 63 1.43 2.96 -16.57
CA ALA A 63 2.51 1.99 -16.54
C ALA A 63 3.85 2.59 -16.05
N VAL A 64 4.20 3.82 -16.43
CA VAL A 64 5.42 4.49 -15.95
C VAL A 64 5.44 4.62 -14.42
N TYR A 65 4.32 4.95 -13.79
CA TYR A 65 4.26 5.03 -12.32
C TYR A 65 4.37 3.65 -11.66
N ILE A 66 3.71 2.63 -12.22
CA ILE A 66 3.82 1.25 -11.72
C ILE A 66 5.25 0.71 -11.88
N ALA A 67 5.93 1.09 -12.97
CA ALA A 67 7.32 0.76 -13.21
C ALA A 67 8.24 1.31 -12.11
N ASP A 68 8.04 2.56 -11.67
CA ASP A 68 8.75 3.17 -10.54
C ASP A 68 8.50 2.41 -9.23
N PHE A 69 7.27 1.98 -8.96
CA PHE A 69 6.95 1.26 -7.72
C PHE A 69 7.67 -0.08 -7.65
N ALA A 70 7.73 -0.78 -8.78
CA ALA A 70 8.44 -2.04 -8.90
C ALA A 70 9.96 -1.83 -8.78
N GLU A 71 10.52 -0.81 -9.43
CA GLU A 71 11.97 -0.48 -9.34
C GLU A 71 12.39 -0.07 -7.93
N ALA A 72 11.55 0.68 -7.24
CA ALA A 72 11.78 1.09 -5.86
C ALA A 72 11.54 -0.06 -4.84
N GLY A 73 11.15 -1.26 -5.30
CA GLY A 73 10.95 -2.42 -4.42
C GLY A 73 9.78 -2.25 -3.45
N LEU A 74 8.73 -1.54 -3.87
CA LEU A 74 7.59 -1.23 -3.02
C LEU A 74 6.46 -2.25 -3.11
N VAL A 75 6.40 -3.02 -4.20
CA VAL A 75 5.26 -3.88 -4.54
C VAL A 75 5.68 -5.30 -4.91
N ASN A 76 4.77 -6.25 -4.68
CA ASN A 76 4.85 -7.64 -5.09
C ASN A 76 3.78 -7.98 -6.14
N LEU A 77 2.62 -7.32 -6.07
CA LEU A 77 1.53 -7.45 -7.03
C LEU A 77 1.07 -6.08 -7.49
N VAL A 78 0.76 -5.94 -8.78
CA VAL A 78 0.29 -4.69 -9.37
C VAL A 78 -0.88 -4.94 -10.32
N GLY A 79 -1.68 -3.91 -10.54
CA GLY A 79 -2.71 -3.87 -11.57
C GLY A 79 -3.34 -2.49 -11.58
N GLY A 80 -4.64 -2.41 -11.85
CA GLY A 80 -5.38 -1.16 -11.75
C GLY A 80 -6.83 -1.36 -11.31
N CYS A 81 -7.49 -0.26 -10.97
CA CYS A 81 -8.84 -0.20 -10.45
C CYS A 81 -9.75 0.57 -11.42
N CYS A 82 -10.39 1.66 -11.00
CA CYS A 82 -11.33 2.39 -11.84
C CYS A 82 -10.58 3.12 -12.97
N GLY A 83 -11.13 3.06 -14.19
CA GLY A 83 -10.53 3.64 -15.39
C GLY A 83 -9.47 2.77 -16.07
N THR A 84 -8.91 1.77 -15.38
CA THR A 84 -7.96 0.83 -15.98
C THR A 84 -8.69 -0.17 -16.89
N ALA A 85 -8.18 -0.33 -18.11
CA ALA A 85 -8.72 -1.23 -19.13
C ALA A 85 -7.67 -2.26 -19.59
N PRO A 86 -8.01 -3.25 -20.44
CA PRO A 86 -7.04 -4.24 -20.93
C PRO A 86 -5.75 -3.64 -21.54
N PRO A 87 -5.79 -2.50 -22.28
CA PRO A 87 -4.56 -1.84 -22.73
C PRO A 87 -3.64 -1.38 -21.59
N HIS A 88 -4.20 -0.84 -20.50
CA HIS A 88 -3.43 -0.48 -19.30
C HIS A 88 -2.75 -1.70 -18.69
N ILE A 89 -3.47 -2.81 -18.55
CA ILE A 89 -2.91 -4.05 -18.01
C ILE A 89 -1.79 -4.59 -18.89
N ALA A 90 -1.91 -4.48 -20.22
CA ALA A 90 -0.88 -4.90 -21.16
C ALA A 90 0.42 -4.09 -20.98
N GLU A 91 0.33 -2.75 -20.90
CA GLU A 91 1.51 -1.92 -20.66
C GLU A 91 2.08 -2.11 -19.24
N ILE A 92 1.22 -2.26 -18.21
CA ILE A 92 1.67 -2.59 -16.84
C ILE A 92 2.46 -3.90 -16.84
N ALA A 93 1.94 -4.96 -17.45
CA ALA A 93 2.60 -6.26 -17.50
C ALA A 93 3.99 -6.18 -18.16
N LYS A 94 4.08 -5.46 -19.28
CA LYS A 94 5.32 -5.23 -20.03
C LYS A 94 6.37 -4.48 -19.21
N VAL A 95 5.99 -3.42 -18.48
CA VAL A 95 6.98 -2.63 -17.71
C VAL A 95 7.41 -3.27 -16.39
N VAL A 96 6.67 -4.24 -15.87
CA VAL A 96 7.07 -5.00 -14.66
C VAL A 96 7.73 -6.34 -14.98
N GLU A 97 7.70 -6.78 -16.24
CA GLU A 97 8.36 -8.00 -16.66
C GLU A 97 9.86 -7.97 -16.33
N GLY A 98 10.37 -9.04 -15.72
CA GLY A 98 11.77 -9.15 -15.31
C GLY A 98 12.17 -8.34 -14.06
N LYS A 99 11.28 -7.50 -13.50
CA LYS A 99 11.58 -6.76 -12.26
C LYS A 99 11.52 -7.69 -11.05
N ARG A 100 12.42 -7.46 -10.10
CA ARG A 100 12.44 -8.24 -8.85
C ARG A 100 11.30 -7.77 -7.94
N PRO A 101 10.47 -8.69 -7.41
CA PRO A 101 9.47 -8.33 -6.41
C PRO A 101 10.12 -7.73 -5.15
N ARG A 102 9.36 -6.89 -4.44
CA ARG A 102 9.71 -6.40 -3.10
C ARG A 102 10.16 -7.54 -2.18
N GLN A 103 11.28 -7.34 -1.48
CA GLN A 103 11.73 -8.23 -0.41
C GLN A 103 10.95 -7.94 0.87
N LEU A 104 10.56 -8.99 1.59
CA LEU A 104 9.85 -8.84 2.87
C LEU A 104 10.81 -8.33 3.94
N PRO A 105 10.43 -7.31 4.72
CA PRO A 105 11.26 -6.79 5.78
C PRO A 105 11.16 -7.69 7.00
N GLU A 106 12.24 -7.76 7.78
CA GLU A 106 12.15 -8.29 9.14
C GLU A 106 11.60 -7.20 10.06
N ILE A 107 10.45 -7.46 10.68
CA ILE A 107 9.80 -6.51 11.60
C ILE A 107 10.01 -7.01 13.03
N PRO A 108 10.73 -6.25 13.89
CA PRO A 108 10.93 -6.62 15.28
C PRO A 108 9.60 -6.85 16.00
N VAL A 109 9.59 -7.86 16.86
CA VAL A 109 8.46 -8.15 17.73
C VAL A 109 8.27 -6.98 18.69
N ALA A 110 7.05 -6.46 18.76
CA ALA A 110 6.69 -5.38 19.67
C ALA A 110 5.20 -5.49 19.99
N THR A 111 4.75 -4.82 21.06
CA THR A 111 3.32 -4.66 21.29
C THR A 111 2.78 -3.63 20.30
N ARG A 112 1.87 -4.05 19.41
CA ARG A 112 1.32 -3.22 18.34
C ARG A 112 -0.18 -3.06 18.53
N LEU A 113 -0.60 -1.85 18.84
CA LEU A 113 -2.00 -1.48 19.04
C LEU A 113 -2.48 -0.57 17.90
N SER A 114 -3.78 -0.45 17.75
CA SER A 114 -4.40 0.40 16.74
C SER A 114 -5.66 1.08 17.27
N GLY A 115 -5.72 2.40 17.10
CA GLY A 115 -6.96 3.17 17.00
C GLY A 115 -7.11 3.66 15.56
N LEU A 116 -7.34 4.97 15.39
CA LEU A 116 -7.12 5.65 14.10
C LEU A 116 -5.64 5.80 13.77
N GLU A 117 -4.80 5.90 14.81
CA GLU A 117 -3.35 5.97 14.73
C GLU A 117 -2.72 4.66 15.26
N PRO A 118 -1.53 4.27 14.76
CA PRO A 118 -0.79 3.16 15.35
C PRO A 118 -0.15 3.57 16.67
N LEU A 119 -0.20 2.69 17.68
CA LEU A 119 0.64 2.78 18.86
C LEU A 119 1.54 1.54 18.94
N ASN A 120 2.84 1.73 18.80
CA ASN A 120 3.83 0.67 18.84
C ASN A 120 4.68 0.84 20.10
N ILE A 121 4.63 -0.13 21.01
CA ILE A 121 5.42 -0.14 22.24
C ILE A 121 6.60 -1.08 22.03
N THR A 122 7.78 -0.49 21.92
CA THR A 122 9.09 -1.13 21.68
C THR A 122 9.97 -1.05 22.93
N GLU A 123 11.17 -1.63 22.88
CA GLU A 123 12.15 -1.58 23.98
C GLU A 123 12.60 -0.15 24.32
N ASP A 124 12.63 0.74 23.33
CA ASP A 124 13.00 2.16 23.50
C ASP A 124 11.83 3.06 23.97
N SER A 125 10.64 2.49 24.19
CA SER A 125 9.46 3.26 24.57
C SER A 125 9.53 3.70 26.04
N LEU A 126 9.05 4.92 26.31
CA LEU A 126 8.81 5.39 27.67
C LEU A 126 7.60 4.66 28.30
N PHE A 127 7.35 4.93 29.58
CA PHE A 127 6.18 4.41 30.27
C PHE A 127 4.88 4.83 29.58
N VAL A 128 4.06 3.86 29.17
CA VAL A 128 2.77 4.07 28.52
C VAL A 128 1.66 4.07 29.55
N ASN A 129 0.99 5.21 29.72
CA ASN A 129 -0.15 5.35 30.62
C ASN A 129 -1.44 4.86 29.94
N ILE A 130 -2.21 4.00 30.62
CA ILE A 130 -3.55 3.56 30.19
C ILE A 130 -4.57 4.31 31.05
N GLY A 131 -5.40 5.15 30.43
CA GLY A 131 -6.40 5.93 31.15
C GLY A 131 -7.49 5.06 31.76
N GLU A 132 -7.71 5.19 33.07
CA GLU A 132 -8.68 4.37 33.82
C GLU A 132 -10.10 5.00 33.92
N ARG A 133 -10.24 6.28 33.56
CA ARG A 133 -11.44 7.08 33.87
C ARG A 133 -12.73 6.61 33.20
N THR A 134 -12.65 5.84 32.12
CA THR A 134 -13.81 5.28 31.40
C THR A 134 -14.21 3.93 31.99
N ASN A 135 -14.45 3.91 33.29
CA ASN A 135 -14.87 2.76 34.08
C ASN A 135 -15.87 3.27 35.14
N ILE A 136 -17.06 2.67 35.22
CA ILE A 136 -18.17 3.10 36.11
C ILE A 136 -17.93 2.59 37.53
#